data_AF-A0A3M8BFG4-F1
#
_entry.id   AF-A0A3M8BFG4-F1
#
_cell.length_a   1.000
_cell.length_b   1.000
_cell.length_c   1.000
_cell.angle_alpha   90.00
_cell.angle_beta   90.00
_cell.angle_gamma   90.00
#
_symmetry.space_group_name_H-M   'P 1'
#
loop_
_entity.id
_entity.type
_entity.pdbx_description
1 polymer ?
#
loop_
_entity_poly.entity_id
_entity_poly.type
_entity_poly.pdbx_seq_one_letter_code
_entity_poly.pdbx_strand_id
1 'polypeptide(L)'
;MPFLIARPAKAAQKINPHIKTVPVSEGIGNAAISIHPNVAQKNIKEQVSAVLADDLSKYRVALPETFHVEIAFREHYLAYRGSFYPGAKQTGAKTVEYESNDYMDVLRFLFFVL
;
A
#
# COMPACT_ATOMS: atom_id res chain seq x y z
N MET A 1 -10.24 -25.14 7.08
CA MET A 1 -9.40 -24.72 5.94
C MET A 1 -9.67 -23.23 5.68
N PRO A 2 -8.88 -22.28 6.23
CA PRO A 2 -9.17 -20.86 6.08
C PRO A 2 -8.44 -20.34 4.83
N PHE A 3 -9.07 -20.44 3.67
CA PHE A 3 -8.55 -19.84 2.45
C PHE A 3 -8.87 -18.33 2.44
N LEU A 4 -7.82 -17.51 2.27
CA LEU A 4 -7.80 -16.14 1.72
C LEU A 4 -8.57 -14.98 2.36
N ILE A 5 -9.26 -15.17 3.49
CA ILE A 5 -9.84 -14.07 4.25
C ILE A 5 -8.71 -13.09 4.68
N ALA A 6 -8.78 -11.84 4.25
CA ALA A 6 -8.07 -10.70 4.84
C ALA A 6 -6.57 -10.50 4.55
N ARG A 7 -6.00 -10.88 3.39
CA ARG A 7 -4.58 -10.56 3.10
C ARG A 7 -4.20 -9.07 3.24
N PRO A 8 -4.93 -8.10 2.64
CA PRO A 8 -4.57 -6.68 2.77
C PRO A 8 -4.83 -6.14 4.19
N ALA A 9 -5.92 -6.55 4.85
CA ALA A 9 -6.19 -6.18 6.23
C ALA A 9 -5.15 -6.74 7.21
N LYS A 10 -4.68 -7.98 7.00
CA LYS A 10 -3.57 -8.59 7.74
C LYS A 10 -2.24 -7.92 7.44
N ALA A 11 -2.02 -7.43 6.22
CA ALA A 11 -0.80 -6.70 5.87
C ALA A 11 -0.72 -5.36 6.63
N ALA A 12 -1.82 -4.62 6.75
CA ALA A 12 -1.87 -3.41 7.56
C ALA A 12 -1.49 -3.66 9.03
N GLN A 13 -1.98 -4.76 9.62
CA GLN A 13 -1.63 -5.15 11.00
C GLN A 13 -0.16 -5.54 11.18
N LYS A 14 0.54 -5.97 10.13
CA LYS A 14 2.00 -6.20 10.18
C LYS A 14 2.79 -4.90 10.26
N ILE A 15 2.27 -3.82 9.68
CA ILE A 15 2.91 -2.50 9.70
C ILE A 15 2.68 -1.85 11.07
N ASN A 16 1.44 -1.86 11.55
CA ASN A 16 1.11 -1.43 12.90
C ASN A 16 -0.07 -2.26 13.43
N PRO A 17 0.11 -3.00 14.55
CA PRO A 17 -0.91 -3.92 15.09
C PRO A 17 -2.16 -3.21 15.61
N HIS A 18 -2.09 -1.90 15.88
CA HIS A 18 -3.22 -1.11 16.33
C HIS A 18 -4.18 -0.74 15.18
N ILE A 19 -3.72 -0.77 13.92
CA ILE A 19 -4.55 -0.41 12.76
C ILE A 19 -5.78 -1.32 12.70
N LYS A 20 -6.95 -0.69 12.80
CA LYS A 20 -8.23 -1.37 12.68
C LYS A 20 -8.64 -1.45 11.21
N THR A 21 -9.15 -2.61 10.83
CA THR A 21 -9.52 -2.91 9.44
C THR A 21 -10.94 -3.45 9.37
N VAL A 22 -11.73 -2.98 8.41
CA VAL A 22 -13.09 -3.47 8.16
C VAL A 22 -13.13 -4.20 6.81
N PRO A 23 -13.16 -5.55 6.79
CA PRO A 23 -13.26 -6.30 5.54
C PRO A 23 -14.68 -6.15 4.96
N VAL A 24 -14.77 -5.61 3.74
CA VAL A 24 -16.06 -5.43 3.02
C VAL A 24 -16.25 -6.41 1.88
N SER A 25 -15.16 -7.01 1.39
CA SER A 25 -15.17 -7.96 0.28
C SER A 25 -14.04 -8.97 0.44
N GLU A 26 -14.27 -10.17 -0.09
CA GLU A 26 -13.32 -11.28 -0.12
C GLU A 26 -13.11 -11.73 -1.56
N GLY A 27 -11.85 -11.71 -2.02
CA GLY A 27 -11.48 -12.23 -3.33
C GLY A 27 -11.41 -13.77 -3.31
N ILE A 28 -12.06 -14.40 -4.29
CA ILE A 28 -12.03 -15.84 -4.53
C ILE A 28 -11.63 -16.08 -5.98
N GLY A 29 -10.35 -16.38 -6.22
CA GLY A 29 -9.80 -16.47 -7.56
C GLY A 29 -9.93 -15.14 -8.30
N ASN A 30 -10.58 -15.15 -9.47
CA ASN A 30 -10.92 -13.94 -10.25
C ASN A 30 -12.31 -13.37 -9.91
N ALA A 31 -12.99 -13.88 -8.88
CA ALA A 31 -14.27 -13.39 -8.40
C ALA A 31 -14.13 -12.73 -7.02
N ALA A 32 -15.18 -12.08 -6.53
CA ALA A 32 -15.24 -11.55 -5.18
C ALA A 32 -16.63 -11.74 -4.58
N ILE A 33 -16.68 -11.97 -3.27
CA ILE A 33 -17.90 -11.98 -2.46
C ILE A 33 -17.89 -10.71 -1.62
N SER A 34 -18.93 -9.89 -1.74
CA SER A 34 -19.07 -8.64 -1.02
C SER A 34 -20.27 -8.66 -0.09
N ILE A 35 -20.15 -8.02 1.07
CA ILE A 35 -21.30 -7.81 1.97
C ILE A 35 -22.24 -6.75 1.37
N HIS A 36 -23.51 -6.76 1.81
CA HIS A 36 -24.48 -5.77 1.39
C HIS A 36 -23.99 -4.33 1.71
N PRO A 37 -24.15 -3.34 0.81
CA PRO A 37 -23.61 -1.98 1.01
C PRO A 37 -24.00 -1.33 2.33
N ASN A 38 -25.25 -1.48 2.76
CA ASN A 38 -25.72 -0.93 4.04
C ASN A 38 -24.98 -1.52 5.26
N VAL A 39 -24.63 -2.81 5.20
CA VAL A 39 -23.86 -3.48 6.26
C VAL A 39 -22.42 -2.98 6.24
N ALA A 40 -21.82 -2.81 5.06
CA ALA A 40 -20.48 -2.23 4.93
C ALA A 40 -20.43 -0.82 5.52
N GLN A 41 -21.36 0.05 5.16
CA GLN A 41 -21.42 1.43 5.68
C GLN A 41 -21.58 1.46 7.20
N LYS A 42 -22.45 0.61 7.75
CA LYS A 42 -22.64 0.49 9.20
C LYS A 42 -21.33 0.10 9.89
N ASN A 43 -20.69 -0.98 9.44
CA ASN A 43 -19.45 -1.48 10.04
C ASN A 43 -18.30 -0.47 9.94
N ILE A 44 -18.17 0.22 8.80
CA ILE A 44 -17.18 1.29 8.61
C ILE A 44 -17.44 2.42 9.61
N LYS A 45 -18.68 2.90 9.72
CA LYS A 45 -19.04 4.00 10.61
C LYS A 45 -18.76 3.66 12.08
N GLU A 46 -19.14 2.46 12.51
CA GLU A 46 -18.89 1.98 13.88
C GLU A 46 -17.39 1.90 14.17
N GLN A 47 -16.60 1.32 13.27
CA GLN A 47 -15.17 1.17 13.48
C GLN A 47 -14.44 2.52 13.46
N VAL A 48 -14.79 3.42 12.53
CA VAL A 48 -14.20 4.77 12.47
C VAL A 48 -14.50 5.54 13.74
N SER A 49 -15.74 5.48 14.24
CA SER A 49 -16.13 6.15 15.49
C SER A 49 -15.33 5.63 16.68
N ALA A 50 -15.11 4.31 16.75
CA ALA A 50 -14.31 3.69 17.81
C ALA A 50 -12.82 4.10 17.74
N VAL A 51 -12.23 4.17 16.54
CA VAL A 51 -10.83 4.59 16.35
C VAL A 51 -10.64 6.05 16.71
N LEU A 52 -11.57 6.93 16.30
CA LEU A 52 -11.50 8.36 16.60
C LEU A 52 -11.68 8.67 18.09
N ALA A 53 -12.30 7.76 18.84
CA ALA A 53 -12.45 7.88 20.30
C ALA A 53 -11.27 7.29 21.09
N ASP A 54 -10.36 6.55 20.43
CA ASP A 54 -9.13 6.01 21.04
C ASP A 54 -7.96 7.02 20.90
N ASP A 55 -6.83 6.70 21.51
CA ASP A 55 -5.58 7.43 21.36
C ASP A 55 -4.96 7.21 19.97
N LEU A 56 -5.06 8.26 19.15
CA LEU A 56 -4.57 8.29 17.78
C LEU A 56 -3.04 8.13 17.66
N SER A 57 -2.28 8.37 18.73
CA SER A 57 -0.82 8.24 18.70
C SER A 57 -0.37 6.79 18.42
N LYS A 58 -1.17 5.80 18.87
CA LYS A 58 -0.93 4.36 18.66
C LYS A 58 -0.96 3.95 17.20
N TYR A 59 -1.59 4.75 16.33
CA TYR A 59 -1.78 4.45 14.91
C TYR A 59 -0.69 5.04 14.02
N ARG A 60 0.26 5.81 14.59
CA ARG A 60 1.38 6.38 13.83
C ARG A 60 2.31 5.27 13.35
N VAL A 61 2.86 5.46 12.17
CA VAL A 61 3.89 4.59 11.58
C VAL A 61 5.17 5.41 11.49
N ALA A 62 6.27 4.88 12.01
CA ALA A 62 7.57 5.50 11.85
C ALA A 62 8.07 5.26 10.42
N LEU A 63 8.43 6.35 9.75
CA LEU A 63 9.06 6.29 8.43
C LEU A 63 10.58 6.15 8.59
N PRO A 64 11.26 5.47 7.64
CA PRO A 64 12.71 5.44 7.61
C PRO A 64 13.28 6.83 7.28
N GLU A 65 14.54 7.08 7.67
CA GLU A 65 15.26 8.32 7.38
C GLU A 65 15.64 8.44 5.89
N THR A 66 15.91 7.31 5.25
CA THR A 66 16.24 7.21 3.83
C THR A 66 15.40 6.13 3.18
N PHE A 67 14.86 6.44 2.00
CA PHE A 67 14.07 5.53 1.19
C PHE A 67 14.89 5.07 -0.01
N HIS A 68 15.06 3.76 -0.14
CA HIS A 68 15.52 3.11 -1.36
C HIS A 68 14.32 2.41 -1.99
N VAL A 69 14.02 2.76 -3.25
CA VAL A 69 12.85 2.28 -3.99
C VAL A 69 13.32 1.55 -5.22
N GLU A 70 12.98 0.27 -5.30
CA GLU A 70 13.24 -0.57 -6.46
C GLU A 70 11.92 -0.95 -7.13
N ILE A 71 11.81 -0.71 -8.44
CA ILE A 71 10.65 -1.08 -9.25
C ILE A 71 11.07 -2.05 -10.34
N ALA A 72 10.52 -3.26 -10.29
CA ALA A 72 10.65 -4.26 -11.35
C ALA A 72 9.43 -4.21 -12.29
N PHE A 73 9.66 -3.84 -13.54
CA PHE A 73 8.64 -3.79 -14.59
C PHE A 73 8.48 -5.15 -15.27
N ARG A 74 7.27 -5.40 -15.80
CA ARG A 74 7.04 -6.57 -16.65
C ARG A 74 7.70 -6.37 -18.03
N GLU A 75 7.57 -5.18 -18.59
CA GLU A 75 8.14 -4.77 -19.87
C GLU A 75 9.41 -3.90 -19.70
N HIS A 76 10.48 -4.23 -20.43
CA HIS A 76 11.76 -3.54 -20.33
C HIS A 76 11.71 -2.06 -20.76
N TYR A 77 10.84 -1.71 -21.71
CA TYR A 77 10.72 -0.32 -22.17
C TYR A 77 10.15 0.62 -21.10
N LEU A 78 9.36 0.10 -20.14
CA LEU A 78 8.88 0.88 -19.00
C LEU A 78 10.03 1.22 -18.05
N ALA A 79 10.92 0.25 -17.80
CA ALA A 79 12.14 0.50 -17.02
C ALA A 79 13.05 1.53 -17.70
N TYR A 80 13.21 1.43 -19.03
CA TYR A 80 13.98 2.40 -19.80
C TYR A 80 13.40 3.82 -19.69
N ARG A 81 12.08 3.98 -19.85
CA ARG A 81 11.41 5.28 -19.66
C ARG A 81 11.56 5.79 -18.22
N GLY A 82 11.42 4.91 -17.23
CA GLY A 82 11.56 5.25 -15.81
C GLY A 82 12.93 5.78 -15.43
N SER A 83 13.97 5.32 -16.12
CA SER A 83 15.35 5.79 -15.92
C SER A 83 15.57 7.28 -16.25
N PHE A 84 14.64 7.92 -16.96
CA PHE A 84 14.72 9.34 -17.29
C PHE A 84 14.27 10.26 -16.16
N TYR A 85 13.72 9.72 -15.07
CA TYR A 85 13.43 10.52 -13.89
C TYR A 85 14.75 11.00 -13.25
N PRO A 86 14.89 12.29 -12.89
CA PRO A 86 16.10 12.79 -12.25
C PRO A 86 16.48 12.00 -10.99
N GLY A 87 17.69 11.42 -11.00
CA GLY A 87 18.20 10.62 -9.89
C GLY A 87 17.79 9.14 -9.92
N ALA A 88 16.92 8.72 -10.83
CA ALA A 88 16.63 7.31 -11.04
C ALA A 88 17.75 6.62 -11.83
N LYS A 89 17.98 5.34 -11.56
CA LYS A 89 18.99 4.53 -12.24
C LYS A 89 18.38 3.23 -12.70
N GLN A 90 18.61 2.86 -13.96
CA GLN A 90 18.26 1.53 -14.43
C GLN A 90 19.35 0.54 -14.02
N THR A 91 19.09 -0.26 -13.00
CA THR A 91 20.05 -1.24 -12.44
C THR A 91 19.92 -2.63 -13.05
N GLY A 92 18.83 -2.88 -13.79
CA GLY A 92 18.62 -4.14 -14.51
C GLY A 92 17.84 -3.95 -15.81
N ALA A 93 17.73 -5.02 -16.60
CA ALA A 93 17.00 -4.99 -17.87
C ALA A 93 15.53 -4.53 -17.73
N LYS A 94 14.95 -4.71 -16.54
CA LYS A 94 13.57 -4.33 -16.21
C LYS A 94 13.43 -3.63 -14.87
N THR A 95 14.53 -3.14 -14.29
CA THR A 95 14.53 -2.61 -12.91
C THR A 95 15.00 -1.18 -12.89
N VAL A 96 14.27 -0.31 -12.19
CA VAL A 96 14.65 1.08 -11.92
C VAL A 96 14.72 1.29 -10.41
N GLU A 97 15.79 1.93 -9.98
CA GLU A 97 16.04 2.30 -8.59
C GLU A 97 16.03 3.81 -8.40
N TYR A 98 15.58 4.25 -7.24
CA TYR A 98 15.58 5.65 -6.81
C TYR A 98 15.82 5.75 -5.30
N GLU A 99 16.58 6.74 -4.89
CA GLU A 99 16.88 7.03 -3.48
C GLU A 99 16.49 8.46 -3.13
N SER A 100 15.83 8.65 -1.98
CA SER A 100 15.57 9.98 -1.42
C SER A 100 15.40 9.91 0.11
N ASN A 101 15.67 11.03 0.78
CA ASN A 101 15.37 11.21 2.20
C ASN A 101 13.98 11.85 2.43
N ASP A 102 13.33 12.34 1.38
CA ASP A 102 11.97 12.89 1.43
C ASP A 102 10.97 11.90 0.83
N TYR A 103 9.99 11.49 1.64
CA TYR A 103 8.92 10.63 1.19
C TYR A 103 8.09 11.25 0.06
N MET A 104 7.96 12.59 0.01
CA MET A 104 7.24 13.26 -1.07
C MET A 104 7.96 13.13 -2.42
N ASP A 105 9.29 13.09 -2.42
CA ASP A 105 10.07 12.84 -3.64
C ASP A 105 9.91 11.41 -4.13
N VAL A 106 9.85 10.45 -3.20
CA VAL A 106 9.49 9.06 -3.52
C VAL A 106 8.11 8.99 -4.19
N LEU A 107 7.10 9.68 -3.66
CA LEU A 107 5.76 9.70 -4.27
C LEU A 107 5.77 10.34 -5.67
N ARG A 108 6.55 11.41 -5.87
CA ARG A 108 6.73 12.03 -7.20
C ARG A 108 7.39 11.08 -8.19
N PHE A 109 8.41 10.35 -7.75
CA PHE A 109 9.06 9.31 -8.54
C PHE A 109 8.06 8.20 -8.93
N LEU A 110 7.32 7.65 -7.96
CA LEU A 110 6.31 6.61 -8.23
C LEU A 110 5.24 7.09 -9.20
N PHE A 111 4.74 8.32 -9.04
CA PHE A 111 3.74 8.91 -9.95
C PHE A 111 4.25 9.11 -11.38
N PHE A 112 5.54 9.38 -11.56
CA PHE A 112 6.12 9.56 -12.88
C PHE A 112 6.36 8.24 -13.61
N VAL A 113 6.74 7.20 -12.87
CA VAL A 113 7.23 5.94 -13.46
C VAL A 113 6.13 4.87 -13.59
N LEU A 114 5.14 4.82 -12.69
CA LEU A 114 4.04 3.85 -12.70
C LEU A 114 2.82 4.37 -13.47
#